data_AF-A0A7G1KKQ3-F1
#
_entry.id   AF-A0A7G1KKQ3-F1
#
_cell.length_a   1.000
_cell.length_b   1.000
_cell.length_c   1.000
_cell.angle_alpha   90.00
_cell.angle_beta   90.00
_cell.angle_gamma   90.00
#
_symmetry.space_group_name_H-M   'P 1'
#
loop_
_entity.id
_entity.type
_entity.pdbx_description
1 polymer ?
#
loop_
_entity_poly.entity_id
_entity_poly.type
_entity_poly.pdbx_seq_one_letter_code
_entity_poly.pdbx_strand_id
1 'polypeptide(L)'
;MHRGADASYQRRAGRALEERTKAMIVAAAEQVMTAPDAGDSIARLTTADICAAARGYVRRDGTEGPIPKATMWKHFKTIADLAAAVVDKLTAENRPVPGPVIELAASAGHTERRPATVDMKRLEARYSSRNYEIGQLEEQFAHAAARDDRSDMLYWSAELAERRLRQRRRGDREPIEAARDWARRGLRLIDVTSRLDCMIGIRCARAAAEAESVLSRHAQYEPTGLSRIRSIKETELELAETLGWRLHRELARFHAEHARALAEADPEREMRAMRAVTMALLEMCGPDAAPGRDPQDALRAEELGGIIVELRRLEMAYAAHPEYRDLFGDVFGADVAGTTRALLACFPASTGGRRRHEGNVRALLRLDDRTRRFAEMADDTEPAAVIAAVENYERASVDILRTTEFGTVRDILVARYLTAKARALALGQGDPERPASADDSLVRPKPEGLIAAAIRYYDHAAKVTSTRGADGVLRAQAARAGADLRETNPLGTDSHETEEAAEGEFDRIVRAINDLVLITVSRRNRFTDSEVQHLLDMVDPMYYYITSGRN
;
A
#
# COMPACT_ATOMS: atom_id res chain seq x y z
N MET A 1 11.69 -44.05 34.78
CA MET A 1 11.55 -43.27 33.52
C MET A 1 10.60 -42.11 33.77
N HIS A 2 11.13 -40.88 33.84
CA HIS A 2 10.35 -39.66 34.07
C HIS A 2 9.73 -39.12 32.78
N ARG A 3 8.44 -38.75 32.84
CA ARG A 3 7.68 -38.09 31.77
C ARG A 3 8.06 -36.61 31.70
N GLY A 4 8.41 -36.11 30.52
CA GLY A 4 8.67 -34.71 30.25
C GLY A 4 8.39 -34.36 28.78
N ALA A 5 7.13 -34.03 28.47
CA ALA A 5 6.72 -33.47 27.17
C ALA A 5 5.76 -32.26 27.33
N ASP A 6 5.01 -32.17 28.44
CA ASP A 6 4.01 -31.10 28.67
C ASP A 6 4.59 -29.71 28.99
N ALA A 7 5.87 -29.62 29.39
CA ALA A 7 6.48 -28.36 29.78
C ALA A 7 6.66 -27.36 28.61
N SER A 8 6.72 -27.82 27.35
CA SER A 8 7.03 -26.96 26.21
C SER A 8 5.81 -26.24 25.63
N TYR A 9 4.61 -26.82 25.71
CA TYR A 9 3.36 -26.22 25.25
C TYR A 9 2.82 -25.23 26.27
N GLN A 10 2.80 -25.61 27.56
CA GLN A 10 2.38 -24.71 28.65
C GLN A 10 3.30 -23.49 28.79
N ARG A 11 4.61 -23.62 28.54
CA ARG A 11 5.53 -22.47 28.49
C ARG A 11 5.30 -21.56 27.29
N ARG A 12 4.96 -22.11 26.12
CA ARG A 12 4.66 -21.32 24.91
C ARG A 12 3.32 -20.59 25.02
N ALA A 13 2.27 -21.28 25.46
CA ALA A 13 0.98 -20.68 25.75
C ALA A 13 1.07 -19.62 26.88
N GLY A 14 1.87 -19.88 27.91
CA GLY A 14 2.15 -18.92 28.98
C GLY A 14 2.86 -17.65 28.51
N ARG A 15 3.88 -17.76 27.64
CA ARG A 15 4.57 -16.60 27.05
C ARG A 15 3.67 -15.79 26.12
N ALA A 16 2.87 -16.44 25.28
CA ALA A 16 1.94 -15.75 24.39
C ALA A 16 0.86 -14.98 25.17
N LEU A 17 0.35 -15.56 26.26
CA LEU A 17 -0.57 -14.87 27.17
C LEU A 17 0.10 -13.68 27.86
N GLU A 18 1.36 -13.82 28.28
CA GLU A 18 2.15 -12.74 28.89
C GLU A 18 2.43 -11.59 27.92
N GLU A 19 2.78 -11.87 26.66
CA GLU A 19 3.00 -10.86 25.63
C GLU A 19 1.72 -10.15 25.22
N ARG A 20 0.60 -10.90 25.09
CA ARG A 20 -0.73 -10.30 24.86
C ARG A 20 -1.13 -9.39 26.00
N THR A 21 -0.89 -9.83 27.24
CA THR A 21 -1.17 -9.03 28.43
C THR A 21 -0.32 -7.76 28.42
N LYS A 22 0.97 -7.86 28.08
CA LYS A 22 1.88 -6.72 27.92
C LYS A 22 1.41 -5.74 26.84
N ALA A 23 1.07 -6.23 25.64
CA ALA A 23 0.61 -5.41 24.52
C ALA A 23 -0.73 -4.72 24.83
N MET A 24 -1.65 -5.40 25.50
CA MET A 24 -2.91 -4.82 25.97
C MET A 24 -2.67 -3.70 26.99
N ILE A 25 -1.74 -3.89 27.94
CA ILE A 25 -1.36 -2.85 28.89
C ILE A 25 -0.77 -1.64 28.15
N VAL A 26 0.10 -1.85 27.15
CA VAL A 26 0.69 -0.76 26.36
C VAL A 26 -0.35 -0.03 25.52
N ALA A 27 -1.29 -0.74 24.89
CA ALA A 27 -2.38 -0.13 24.12
C ALA A 27 -3.34 0.67 25.00
N ALA A 28 -3.68 0.17 26.18
CA ALA A 28 -4.49 0.89 27.15
C ALA A 28 -3.75 2.12 27.69
N ALA A 29 -2.47 1.99 27.99
CA ALA A 29 -1.63 3.11 28.42
C ALA A 29 -1.54 4.18 27.33
N GLU A 30 -1.32 3.80 26.07
CA GLU A 30 -1.36 4.71 24.94
C GLU A 30 -2.70 5.44 24.86
N GLN A 31 -3.83 4.74 24.96
CA GLN A 31 -5.16 5.36 24.89
C GLN A 31 -5.36 6.42 25.99
N VAL A 32 -4.94 6.12 27.22
CA VAL A 32 -5.09 7.05 28.36
C VAL A 32 -4.10 8.21 28.24
N MET A 33 -2.87 7.92 27.84
CA MET A 33 -1.77 8.90 27.74
C MET A 33 -1.85 9.81 26.50
N THR A 34 -2.65 9.46 25.49
CA THR A 34 -2.80 10.23 24.24
C THR A 34 -4.19 10.89 24.10
N ALA A 35 -5.02 10.84 25.14
CA ALA A 35 -6.36 11.43 25.12
C ALA A 35 -6.33 12.97 24.99
N PRO A 36 -7.37 13.62 24.41
CA PRO A 36 -7.37 15.05 24.09
C PRO A 36 -7.15 16.01 25.29
N ASP A 37 -7.53 15.61 26.50
CA ASP A 37 -7.40 16.40 27.74
C ASP A 37 -6.18 15.97 28.61
N ALA A 38 -5.20 15.29 28.01
CA ALA A 38 -4.13 14.61 28.75
C ALA A 38 -3.09 15.55 29.41
N GLY A 39 -3.04 16.83 29.06
CA GLY A 39 -1.99 17.78 29.50
C GLY A 39 -1.84 17.89 31.03
N ASP A 40 -2.95 18.12 31.75
CA ASP A 40 -2.97 18.12 33.23
C ASP A 40 -3.18 16.72 33.84
N SER A 41 -3.59 15.75 33.01
CA SER A 41 -4.00 14.40 33.39
C SER A 41 -2.82 13.41 33.46
N ILE A 42 -1.76 13.59 32.66
CA ILE A 42 -0.57 12.72 32.71
C ILE A 42 0.20 12.86 34.02
N ALA A 43 0.22 14.06 34.62
CA ALA A 43 0.82 14.30 35.93
C ALA A 43 0.04 13.64 37.09
N ARG A 44 -1.24 13.30 36.87
CA ARG A 44 -2.13 12.62 37.84
C ARG A 44 -2.44 11.18 37.44
N LEU A 45 -1.78 10.67 36.40
CA LEU A 45 -2.06 9.38 35.78
C LEU A 45 -1.80 8.27 36.79
N THR A 46 -2.86 7.61 37.23
CA THR A 46 -2.72 6.52 38.17
C THR A 46 -2.69 5.18 37.44
N THR A 47 -2.07 4.20 38.09
CA THR A 47 -2.15 2.81 37.64
C THR A 47 -3.59 2.28 37.61
N ALA A 48 -4.53 2.91 38.33
CA ALA A 48 -5.94 2.54 38.27
C ALA A 48 -6.59 2.95 36.93
N ASP A 49 -6.21 4.10 36.37
CA ASP A 49 -6.77 4.61 35.11
C ASP A 49 -6.37 3.73 33.92
N ILE A 50 -5.09 3.34 33.86
CA ILE A 50 -4.58 2.40 32.86
C ILE A 50 -5.25 1.03 33.02
N CYS A 51 -5.37 0.54 34.25
CA CYS A 51 -6.00 -0.76 34.50
C CYS A 51 -7.48 -0.78 34.12
N ALA A 52 -8.19 0.34 34.30
CA ALA A 52 -9.59 0.51 33.92
C ALA A 52 -9.78 0.61 32.39
N ALA A 53 -8.82 1.18 31.68
CA ALA A 53 -8.80 1.26 30.22
C ALA A 53 -8.42 -0.09 29.56
N ALA A 54 -7.60 -0.90 30.21
CA ALA A 54 -7.23 -2.26 29.79
C ALA A 54 -8.36 -3.28 30.01
N ARG A 55 -9.48 -3.10 29.29
CA ARG A 55 -10.66 -3.98 29.33
C ARG A 55 -10.43 -5.25 28.50
N GLY A 56 -11.14 -6.33 28.86
CA GLY A 56 -11.05 -7.63 28.16
C GLY A 56 -9.97 -8.57 28.70
N TYR A 57 -9.48 -8.34 29.93
CA TYR A 57 -8.61 -9.29 30.62
C TYR A 57 -9.43 -10.46 31.17
N VAL A 58 -9.14 -11.67 30.69
CA VAL A 58 -9.77 -12.91 31.16
C VAL A 58 -9.09 -13.37 32.45
N ARG A 59 -9.84 -13.42 33.55
CA ARG A 59 -9.37 -13.89 34.85
C ARG A 59 -9.35 -15.42 34.91
N ARG A 60 -8.69 -15.97 35.95
CA ARG A 60 -8.60 -17.43 36.16
C ARG A 60 -9.95 -18.13 36.34
N ASP A 61 -10.97 -17.39 36.76
CA ASP A 61 -12.35 -17.86 36.92
C ASP A 61 -13.18 -17.74 35.63
N GLY A 62 -12.57 -17.33 34.51
CA GLY A 62 -13.23 -17.18 33.21
C GLY A 62 -13.99 -15.86 33.04
N THR A 63 -13.99 -14.98 34.04
CA THR A 63 -14.65 -13.68 33.94
C THR A 63 -13.78 -12.64 33.24
N GLU A 64 -14.40 -11.78 32.42
CA GLU A 64 -13.71 -10.66 31.78
C GLU A 64 -13.84 -9.40 32.62
N GLY A 65 -12.74 -8.64 32.74
CA GLY A 65 -12.74 -7.39 33.48
C GLY A 65 -11.51 -6.52 33.21
N PRO A 66 -11.36 -5.41 33.94
CA PRO A 66 -10.13 -4.61 33.92
C PRO A 66 -8.96 -5.43 34.46
N ILE A 67 -7.77 -5.19 33.91
CA ILE A 67 -6.56 -5.90 34.34
C ILE A 67 -6.24 -5.61 35.81
N PRO A 68 -5.86 -6.61 36.63
CA PRO A 68 -5.42 -6.36 38.01
C PRO A 68 -4.13 -5.55 38.06
N LYS A 69 -4.02 -4.62 39.02
CA LYS A 69 -2.77 -3.84 39.25
C LYS A 69 -1.55 -4.74 39.41
N ALA A 70 -1.68 -5.86 40.14
CA ALA A 70 -0.58 -6.81 40.33
C ALA A 70 -0.07 -7.41 38.99
N THR A 71 -0.97 -7.64 38.02
CA THR A 71 -0.60 -8.13 36.69
C THR A 71 0.10 -7.05 35.87
N MET A 72 -0.32 -5.79 36.00
CA MET A 72 0.38 -4.66 35.38
C MET A 72 1.82 -4.51 35.92
N TRP A 73 1.99 -4.55 37.25
CA TRP A 73 3.31 -4.47 37.91
C TRP A 73 4.25 -5.64 37.60
N LYS A 74 3.69 -6.79 37.23
CA LYS A 74 4.48 -7.94 36.75
C LYS A 74 5.21 -7.63 35.44
N HIS A 75 4.62 -6.81 34.57
CA HIS A 75 5.15 -6.50 33.23
C HIS A 75 5.87 -5.15 33.16
N PHE A 76 5.44 -4.17 33.94
CA PHE A 76 6.03 -2.84 33.99
C PHE A 76 6.21 -2.44 35.45
N LYS A 77 7.46 -2.32 35.89
CA LYS A 77 7.79 -2.07 37.31
C LYS A 77 7.56 -0.61 37.70
N THR A 78 7.47 0.28 36.72
CA THR A 78 7.18 1.70 36.90
C THR A 78 6.22 2.19 35.80
N ILE A 79 5.50 3.29 36.06
CA ILE A 79 4.71 3.98 35.02
C ILE A 79 5.65 4.51 33.91
N ALA A 80 6.88 4.82 34.27
CA ALA A 80 7.91 5.24 33.34
C ALA A 80 8.31 4.15 32.34
N ASP A 81 8.50 2.90 32.79
CA ASP A 81 8.77 1.75 31.90
C ASP A 81 7.63 1.54 30.89
N LEU A 82 6.39 1.77 31.35
CA LEU A 82 5.21 1.66 30.52
C LEU A 82 5.11 2.81 29.51
N ALA A 83 5.42 4.03 29.93
CA ALA A 83 5.50 5.18 29.04
C ALA A 83 6.57 5.01 27.95
N ALA A 84 7.73 4.40 28.28
CA ALA A 84 8.75 4.06 27.30
C ALA A 84 8.23 3.06 26.25
N ALA A 85 7.50 2.03 26.67
CA ALA A 85 6.87 1.09 25.74
C ALA A 85 5.79 1.75 24.86
N VAL A 86 5.09 2.78 25.35
CA VAL A 86 4.15 3.60 24.55
C VAL A 86 4.89 4.45 23.53
N VAL A 87 6.01 5.07 23.90
CA VAL A 87 6.89 5.83 22.98
C VAL A 87 7.39 4.93 21.85
N ASP A 88 7.87 3.72 22.19
CA ASP A 88 8.36 2.74 21.22
C ASP A 88 7.26 2.34 20.22
N LYS A 89 6.04 2.09 20.73
CA LYS A 89 4.89 1.74 19.90
C LYS A 89 4.52 2.87 18.94
N LEU A 90 4.34 4.08 19.45
CA LEU A 90 3.93 5.24 18.65
C LEU A 90 5.00 5.60 17.60
N THR A 91 6.28 5.46 17.94
CA THR A 91 7.39 5.71 17.01
C THR A 91 7.41 4.68 15.88
N ALA A 92 7.20 3.39 16.19
CA ALA A 92 7.08 2.36 15.16
C ALA A 92 5.86 2.54 14.25
N GLU A 93 4.76 3.08 14.77
CA GLU A 93 3.57 3.41 14.00
C GLU A 93 3.65 4.75 13.25
N ASN A 94 4.79 5.45 13.31
CA ASN A 94 4.95 6.81 12.78
C ASN A 94 3.85 7.76 13.31
N ARG A 95 3.54 7.69 14.60
CA ARG A 95 2.56 8.56 15.28
C ARG A 95 3.26 9.48 16.29
N PRO A 96 2.76 10.72 16.47
CA PRO A 96 3.34 11.65 17.43
C PRO A 96 3.20 11.11 18.86
N VAL A 97 4.24 11.24 19.66
CA VAL A 97 4.22 10.91 21.10
C VAL A 97 3.98 12.21 21.88
N PRO A 98 2.98 12.29 22.77
CA PRO A 98 2.75 13.50 23.55
C PRO A 98 3.91 13.79 24.52
N GLY A 99 4.33 15.07 24.61
CA GLY A 99 5.43 15.55 25.45
C GLY A 99 5.48 14.95 26.87
N PRO A 100 4.37 14.98 27.64
CA PRO A 100 4.37 14.47 29.01
C PRO A 100 4.58 12.95 29.11
N VAL A 101 4.30 12.18 28.05
CA VAL A 101 4.56 10.72 28.00
C VAL A 101 6.05 10.43 27.89
N ILE A 102 6.79 11.30 27.20
CA ILE A 102 8.23 11.16 27.03
C ILE A 102 8.97 11.58 28.29
N GLU A 103 8.53 12.65 28.94
CA GLU A 103 9.03 13.06 30.25
C GLU A 103 8.86 11.94 31.28
N LEU A 104 7.69 11.28 31.25
CA LEU A 104 7.39 10.12 32.07
C LEU A 104 8.27 8.93 31.71
N ALA A 105 8.47 8.62 30.43
CA ALA A 105 9.34 7.54 29.96
C ALA A 105 10.82 7.74 30.36
N ALA A 106 11.30 8.98 30.31
CA ALA A 106 12.68 9.34 30.67
C ALA A 106 13.00 9.13 32.16
N SER A 107 11.98 9.00 33.02
CA SER A 107 12.15 8.76 34.45
C SER A 107 12.43 7.29 34.81
N ALA A 108 12.36 6.35 33.86
CA ALA A 108 12.50 4.90 34.07
C ALA A 108 13.91 4.43 34.50
N GLY A 109 14.94 5.27 34.33
CA GLY A 109 16.35 4.85 34.41
C GLY A 109 17.22 5.54 35.46
N HIS A 110 16.77 5.77 36.71
CA HIS A 110 17.58 6.50 37.71
C HIS A 110 17.90 5.69 38.98
N THR A 111 18.86 4.78 38.87
CA THR A 111 19.91 4.55 39.90
C THR A 111 21.19 4.09 39.20
N GLU A 112 21.87 5.01 38.52
CA GLU A 112 23.34 5.10 38.39
C GLU A 112 23.70 6.10 37.28
N ARG A 113 24.50 7.12 37.67
CA ARG A 113 25.19 8.14 36.84
C ARG A 113 24.58 8.50 35.47
N ARG A 114 23.81 9.60 35.46
CA ARG A 114 23.50 10.43 34.28
C ARG A 114 24.76 10.75 33.44
N PRO A 115 24.78 10.46 32.14
CA PRO A 115 25.27 11.43 31.17
C PRO A 115 24.25 12.58 31.09
N ALA A 116 24.72 13.79 30.81
CA ALA A 116 23.93 15.02 30.79
C ALA A 116 22.60 14.86 30.03
N THR A 117 21.51 15.22 30.72
CA THR A 117 20.20 15.65 30.19
C THR A 117 19.78 15.10 28.82
N VAL A 118 18.74 14.27 28.80
CA VAL A 118 17.86 14.10 27.63
C VAL A 118 17.50 15.52 27.15
N ASP A 119 18.01 15.90 25.98
CA ASP A 119 17.84 17.24 25.43
C ASP A 119 16.38 17.38 24.97
N MET A 120 15.53 17.94 25.83
CA MET A 120 14.11 18.16 25.52
C MET A 120 13.92 18.91 24.20
N LYS A 121 14.84 19.83 23.85
CA LYS A 121 14.79 20.55 22.56
C LYS A 121 15.03 19.62 21.38
N ARG A 122 15.91 18.62 21.53
CA ARG A 122 16.19 17.60 20.51
C ARG A 122 14.95 16.74 20.25
N LEU A 123 14.26 16.34 21.30
CA LEU A 123 13.01 15.57 21.19
C LEU A 123 11.89 16.43 20.60
N GLU A 124 11.68 17.65 21.10
CA GLU A 124 10.73 18.63 20.55
C GLU A 124 10.96 18.91 19.06
N ALA A 125 12.22 19.03 18.62
CA ALA A 125 12.55 19.17 17.20
C ALA A 125 12.12 17.94 16.40
N ARG A 126 12.41 16.72 16.88
CA ARG A 126 11.96 15.47 16.23
C ARG A 126 10.43 15.40 16.13
N TYR A 127 9.70 15.86 17.16
CA TYR A 127 8.24 15.95 17.14
C TYR A 127 7.72 17.04 16.19
N SER A 128 8.43 18.16 16.09
CA SER A 128 8.08 19.29 15.21
C SER A 128 8.49 19.06 13.75
N SER A 129 9.25 18.00 13.47
CA SER A 129 9.76 17.65 12.13
C SER A 129 8.69 17.63 11.04
N ARG A 130 7.43 17.35 11.39
CA ARG A 130 6.29 17.39 10.45
C ARG A 130 6.02 18.79 9.91
N ASN A 131 6.20 19.81 10.75
CA ASN A 131 6.01 21.22 10.41
C ASN A 131 7.23 21.83 9.73
N TYR A 132 8.36 21.12 9.74
CA TYR A 132 9.57 21.62 9.12
C TYR A 132 9.49 21.53 7.60
N GLU A 133 9.86 22.62 6.96
CA GLU A 133 10.20 22.64 5.55
C GLU A 133 11.53 21.91 5.33
N ILE A 134 11.81 21.57 4.07
CA ILE A 134 13.01 20.81 3.73
C ILE A 134 14.28 21.55 4.15
N GLY A 135 14.37 22.87 3.95
CA GLY A 135 15.52 23.66 4.38
C GLY A 135 15.77 23.56 5.89
N GLN A 136 14.70 23.61 6.69
CA GLN A 136 14.79 23.46 8.15
C GLN A 136 15.25 22.06 8.56
N LEU A 137 14.81 21.02 7.85
CA LEU A 137 15.30 19.65 8.09
C LEU A 137 16.80 19.51 7.73
N GLU A 138 17.27 20.16 6.67
CA GLU A 138 18.69 20.19 6.29
C GLU A 138 19.53 20.94 7.34
N GLU A 139 19.02 22.03 7.90
CA GLU A 139 19.63 22.75 9.04
C GLU A 139 19.73 21.86 10.28
N GLN A 140 18.67 21.11 10.64
CA GLN A 140 18.73 20.18 11.77
C GLN A 140 19.77 19.08 11.55
N PHE A 141 19.89 18.56 10.33
CA PHE A 141 20.95 17.61 10.00
C PHE A 141 22.35 18.25 10.15
N ALA A 142 22.55 19.47 9.65
CA ALA A 142 23.83 20.19 9.78
C ALA A 142 24.20 20.44 11.25
N HIS A 143 23.23 20.82 12.08
CA HIS A 143 23.42 20.97 13.52
C HIS A 143 23.76 19.65 14.22
N ALA A 144 23.14 18.54 13.82
CA ALA A 144 23.50 17.21 14.31
C ALA A 144 24.93 16.82 13.90
N ALA A 145 25.30 17.06 12.63
CA ALA A 145 26.63 16.78 12.12
C ALA A 145 27.73 17.61 12.81
N ALA A 146 27.47 18.89 13.10
CA ALA A 146 28.40 19.74 13.85
C ALA A 146 28.65 19.25 15.29
N ARG A 147 27.71 18.47 15.85
CA ARG A 147 27.81 17.85 17.18
C ARG A 147 28.30 16.39 17.13
N ASP A 148 28.60 15.85 15.95
CA ASP A 148 28.88 14.43 15.69
C ASP A 148 27.81 13.47 16.25
N ASP A 149 26.55 13.90 16.24
CA ASP A 149 25.43 13.11 16.76
C ASP A 149 24.85 12.18 15.69
N ARG A 150 25.41 10.98 15.60
CA ARG A 150 25.05 9.99 14.57
C ARG A 150 23.57 9.60 14.61
N SER A 151 22.97 9.45 15.79
CA SER A 151 21.56 9.04 15.91
C SER A 151 20.62 10.14 15.42
N ASP A 152 20.92 11.42 15.69
CA ASP A 152 20.18 12.53 15.10
C ASP A 152 20.39 12.63 13.59
N MET A 153 21.62 12.53 13.11
CA MET A 153 21.90 12.54 11.67
C MET A 153 21.13 11.43 10.94
N LEU A 154 21.03 10.23 11.53
CA LEU A 154 20.27 9.10 11.01
C LEU A 154 18.77 9.42 10.94
N TYR A 155 18.19 9.93 12.04
CA TYR A 155 16.77 10.34 12.08
C TYR A 155 16.45 11.41 11.03
N TRP A 156 17.25 12.48 10.97
CA TRP A 156 17.02 13.58 10.03
C TRP A 156 17.20 13.15 8.57
N SER A 157 18.13 12.23 8.30
CA SER A 157 18.28 11.64 6.96
C SER A 157 17.03 10.88 6.52
N ALA A 158 16.41 10.12 7.43
CA ALA A 158 15.16 9.39 7.14
C ALA A 158 14.00 10.36 6.85
N GLU A 159 13.83 11.40 7.67
CA GLU A 159 12.79 12.42 7.48
C GLU A 159 12.98 13.21 6.17
N LEU A 160 14.20 13.61 5.85
CA LEU A 160 14.54 14.29 4.59
C LEU A 160 14.21 13.44 3.37
N ALA A 161 14.59 12.16 3.41
CA ALA A 161 14.30 11.22 2.33
C ALA A 161 12.79 11.05 2.10
N GLU A 162 12.04 10.79 3.17
CA GLU A 162 10.57 10.64 3.08
C GLU A 162 9.90 11.93 2.61
N ARG A 163 10.33 13.11 3.10
CA ARG A 163 9.74 14.39 2.71
C ARG A 163 9.95 14.69 1.22
N ARG A 164 11.16 14.45 0.72
CA ARG A 164 11.51 14.61 -0.70
C ARG A 164 10.71 13.65 -1.58
N LEU A 165 10.47 12.41 -1.15
CA LEU A 165 9.60 11.47 -1.87
C LEU A 165 8.13 11.94 -1.91
N ARG A 166 7.61 12.48 -0.82
CA ARG A 166 6.22 12.97 -0.75
C ARG A 166 5.96 14.21 -1.60
N GLN A 167 6.96 15.08 -1.77
CA GLN A 167 6.82 16.32 -2.54
C GLN A 167 7.04 16.13 -4.05
N ARG A 168 7.45 14.94 -4.51
CA ARG A 168 7.74 14.70 -5.93
C ARG A 168 6.47 14.83 -6.77
N ARG A 169 6.53 15.56 -7.89
CA ARG A 169 5.52 15.43 -8.94
C ARG A 169 5.90 14.31 -9.90
N ARG A 170 4.93 13.82 -10.66
CA ARG A 170 5.19 12.80 -11.70
C ARG A 170 6.13 13.39 -12.75
N GLY A 171 7.34 12.83 -12.85
CA GLY A 171 8.38 13.28 -13.78
C GLY A 171 9.51 14.09 -13.14
N ASP A 172 9.38 14.52 -11.88
CA ASP A 172 10.43 15.27 -11.19
C ASP A 172 11.56 14.34 -10.76
N ARG A 173 12.76 14.58 -11.27
CA ARG A 173 13.93 13.73 -11.00
C ARG A 173 14.74 14.18 -9.79
N GLU A 174 14.94 15.48 -9.63
CA GLU A 174 15.77 16.06 -8.57
C GLU A 174 15.32 15.68 -7.15
N PRO A 175 14.01 15.77 -6.77
CA PRO A 175 13.57 15.34 -5.44
C PRO A 175 13.82 13.85 -5.18
N ILE A 176 13.76 13.02 -6.22
CA ILE A 176 13.98 11.57 -6.13
C ILE A 176 15.45 11.25 -5.93
N GLU A 177 16.34 11.91 -6.67
CA GLU A 177 17.78 11.78 -6.49
C GLU A 177 18.21 12.27 -5.10
N ALA A 178 17.69 13.41 -4.65
CA ALA A 178 17.92 13.91 -3.30
C ALA A 178 17.42 12.94 -2.22
N ALA A 179 16.21 12.38 -2.38
CA ALA A 179 15.67 11.40 -1.45
C ALA A 179 16.56 10.15 -1.34
N ARG A 180 17.00 9.61 -2.49
CA ARG A 180 17.94 8.49 -2.55
C ARG A 180 19.22 8.82 -1.79
N ASP A 181 19.80 9.98 -2.04
CA ASP A 181 21.11 10.35 -1.50
C ASP A 181 21.05 10.57 0.03
N TRP A 182 19.96 11.19 0.53
CA TRP A 182 19.69 11.29 1.97
C TRP A 182 19.46 9.93 2.62
N ALA A 183 18.63 9.07 2.03
CA ALA A 183 18.37 7.74 2.56
C ALA A 183 19.66 6.89 2.62
N ARG A 184 20.48 6.90 1.57
CA ARG A 184 21.77 6.21 1.54
C ARG A 184 22.78 6.79 2.52
N ARG A 185 22.71 8.10 2.79
CA ARG A 185 23.51 8.73 3.86
C ARG A 185 23.08 8.19 5.23
N GLY A 186 21.78 8.08 5.48
CA GLY A 186 21.24 7.44 6.69
C GLY A 186 21.73 6.00 6.84
N LEU A 187 21.64 5.18 5.80
CA LEU A 187 22.08 3.77 5.84
C LEU A 187 23.55 3.59 6.27
N ARG A 188 24.44 4.56 5.97
CA ARG A 188 25.86 4.51 6.38
C ARG A 188 26.10 4.87 7.85
N LEU A 189 25.09 5.39 8.55
CA LEU A 189 25.20 5.84 9.94
C LEU A 189 24.70 4.81 10.96
N ILE A 190 24.12 3.70 10.50
CA ILE A 190 23.48 2.70 11.34
C ILE A 190 24.52 1.97 12.19
N ASP A 191 24.29 1.91 13.50
CA ASP A 191 24.89 0.92 14.38
C ASP A 191 23.96 -0.29 14.49
N VAL A 192 24.37 -1.42 13.92
CA VAL A 192 23.56 -2.66 13.92
C VAL A 192 23.31 -3.22 15.32
N THR A 193 24.08 -2.80 16.32
CA THR A 193 23.86 -3.21 17.72
C THR A 193 22.74 -2.39 18.39
N SER A 194 22.38 -1.23 17.82
CA SER A 194 21.32 -0.35 18.30
C SER A 194 19.99 -0.71 17.65
N ARG A 195 19.03 -1.19 18.47
CA ARG A 195 17.67 -1.52 18.00
C ARG A 195 17.02 -0.32 17.31
N LEU A 196 17.12 0.88 17.89
CA LEU A 196 16.52 2.10 17.34
C LEU A 196 17.13 2.47 15.98
N ASP A 197 18.46 2.34 15.84
CA ASP A 197 19.13 2.67 14.58
C ASP A 197 18.76 1.68 13.48
N CYS A 198 18.59 0.39 13.81
CA CYS A 198 18.06 -0.60 12.88
C CYS A 198 16.63 -0.27 12.42
N MET A 199 15.75 0.19 13.33
CA MET A 199 14.39 0.61 12.97
C MET A 199 14.38 1.80 12.01
N ILE A 200 15.18 2.84 12.30
CA ILE A 200 15.31 4.00 11.41
C ILE A 200 16.02 3.60 10.10
N GLY A 201 16.97 2.68 10.17
CA GLY A 201 17.66 2.09 9.04
C GLY A 201 16.72 1.42 8.04
N ILE A 202 15.72 0.67 8.52
CA ILE A 202 14.67 0.09 7.66
C ILE A 202 13.86 1.19 6.97
N ARG A 203 13.56 2.32 7.64
CA ARG A 203 12.91 3.47 6.99
C ARG A 203 13.76 4.05 5.87
N CYS A 204 15.05 4.24 6.12
CA CYS A 204 16.01 4.67 5.10
C CYS A 204 16.09 3.68 3.93
N ALA A 205 16.15 2.37 4.20
CA ALA A 205 16.21 1.34 3.16
C ALA A 205 14.97 1.37 2.26
N ARG A 206 13.78 1.49 2.86
CA ARG A 206 12.51 1.64 2.12
C ARG A 206 12.51 2.88 1.24
N ALA A 207 12.87 4.04 1.78
CA ALA A 207 12.92 5.29 1.02
C ALA A 207 13.95 5.23 -0.12
N ALA A 208 15.14 4.64 0.12
CA ALA A 208 16.16 4.46 -0.91
C ALA A 208 15.69 3.52 -2.02
N ALA A 209 15.07 2.39 -1.67
CA ALA A 209 14.54 1.43 -2.63
C ALA A 209 13.39 2.02 -3.46
N GLU A 210 12.50 2.80 -2.84
CA GLU A 210 11.44 3.51 -3.55
C GLU A 210 12.01 4.53 -4.54
N ALA A 211 12.98 5.34 -4.12
CA ALA A 211 13.64 6.30 -4.98
C ALA A 211 14.33 5.62 -6.18
N GLU A 212 15.10 4.55 -5.92
CA GLU A 212 15.75 3.77 -6.98
C GLU A 212 14.72 3.11 -7.92
N SER A 213 13.58 2.65 -7.40
CA SER A 213 12.51 2.07 -8.23
C SER A 213 11.94 3.10 -9.21
N VAL A 214 11.76 4.35 -8.79
CA VAL A 214 11.28 5.41 -9.69
C VAL A 214 12.35 5.79 -10.72
N LEU A 215 13.62 5.91 -10.32
CA LEU A 215 14.73 6.20 -11.23
C LEU A 215 14.95 5.06 -12.26
N SER A 216 14.70 3.81 -11.86
CA SER A 216 14.84 2.61 -12.70
C SER A 216 13.84 2.52 -13.84
N ARG A 217 12.83 3.39 -13.91
CA ARG A 217 11.92 3.48 -15.06
C ARG A 217 12.61 3.91 -16.35
N HIS A 218 13.81 4.49 -16.27
CA HIS A 218 14.63 4.80 -17.44
C HIS A 218 15.42 3.55 -17.89
N ALA A 219 15.13 3.06 -19.09
CA ALA A 219 15.70 1.81 -19.63
C ALA A 219 17.24 1.73 -19.58
N GLN A 220 17.95 2.86 -19.73
CA GLN A 220 19.42 2.89 -19.65
C GLN A 220 19.94 2.75 -18.22
N TYR A 221 19.20 3.22 -17.22
CA TYR A 221 19.57 3.17 -15.81
C TYR A 221 19.09 1.88 -15.11
N GLU A 222 18.00 1.31 -15.62
CA GLU A 222 17.29 0.17 -15.05
C GLU A 222 18.20 -0.99 -14.57
N PRO A 223 19.18 -1.50 -15.35
CA PRO A 223 20.00 -2.62 -14.87
C PRO A 223 20.83 -2.26 -13.62
N THR A 224 21.37 -1.04 -13.59
CA THR A 224 22.12 -0.55 -12.42
C THR A 224 21.20 -0.25 -11.23
N GLY A 225 20.00 0.27 -11.50
CA GLY A 225 18.99 0.53 -10.49
C GLY A 225 18.50 -0.74 -9.80
N LEU A 226 18.22 -1.82 -10.57
CA LEU A 226 17.82 -3.12 -10.03
C LEU A 226 18.90 -3.73 -9.12
N SER A 227 20.17 -3.65 -9.52
CA SER A 227 21.30 -4.11 -8.68
C SER A 227 21.39 -3.35 -7.36
N ARG A 228 21.13 -2.03 -7.39
CA ARG A 228 21.09 -1.20 -6.16
C ARG A 228 19.90 -1.50 -5.28
N ILE A 229 18.70 -1.67 -5.87
CA ILE A 229 17.50 -2.06 -5.12
C ILE A 229 17.75 -3.39 -4.40
N ARG A 230 18.34 -4.38 -5.08
CA ARG A 230 18.73 -5.65 -4.47
C ARG A 230 19.63 -5.42 -3.25
N SER A 231 20.74 -4.69 -3.42
CA SER A 231 21.68 -4.43 -2.32
C SER A 231 21.03 -3.69 -1.14
N ILE A 232 20.15 -2.71 -1.40
CA ILE A 232 19.42 -1.98 -0.36
C ILE A 232 18.47 -2.93 0.39
N LYS A 233 17.78 -3.83 -0.32
CA LYS A 233 16.85 -4.79 0.27
C LYS A 233 17.56 -5.93 1.01
N GLU A 234 18.76 -6.32 0.59
CA GLU A 234 19.64 -7.21 1.36
C GLU A 234 20.05 -6.54 2.69
N THR A 235 20.39 -5.26 2.69
CA THR A 235 20.61 -4.51 3.95
C THR A 235 19.34 -4.43 4.80
N GLU A 236 18.17 -4.15 4.22
CA GLU A 236 16.90 -4.15 4.97
C GLU A 236 16.62 -5.51 5.62
N LEU A 237 16.95 -6.61 4.92
CA LEU A 237 16.83 -7.97 5.42
C LEU A 237 17.72 -8.20 6.64
N GLU A 238 19.00 -7.82 6.59
CA GLU A 238 19.94 -7.95 7.72
C GLU A 238 19.47 -7.15 8.96
N LEU A 239 18.93 -5.95 8.74
CA LEU A 239 18.37 -5.13 9.81
C LEU A 239 17.12 -5.79 10.42
N ALA A 240 16.22 -6.32 9.59
CA ALA A 240 15.02 -7.02 10.05
C ALA A 240 15.37 -8.30 10.82
N GLU A 241 16.39 -9.05 10.40
CA GLU A 241 16.91 -10.21 11.12
C GLU A 241 17.43 -9.83 12.50
N THR A 242 18.21 -8.75 12.58
CA THR A 242 18.72 -8.21 13.85
C THR A 242 17.60 -7.83 14.82
N LEU A 243 16.48 -7.30 14.29
CA LEU A 243 15.31 -6.94 15.08
C LEU A 243 14.40 -8.13 15.45
N GLY A 244 14.62 -9.30 14.84
CA GLY A 244 13.71 -10.45 14.94
C GLY A 244 12.38 -10.24 14.19
N TRP A 245 12.34 -9.30 13.24
CA TRP A 245 11.15 -8.93 12.48
C TRP A 245 10.97 -9.85 11.27
N ARG A 246 10.23 -10.94 11.48
CA ARG A 246 10.03 -11.99 10.48
C ARG A 246 9.31 -11.47 9.24
N LEU A 247 8.27 -10.65 9.39
CA LEU A 247 7.50 -10.17 8.25
C LEU A 247 8.32 -9.21 7.38
N HIS A 248 8.96 -8.21 7.98
CA HIS A 248 9.83 -7.29 7.23
C HIS A 248 10.96 -8.03 6.52
N ARG A 249 11.52 -9.07 7.15
CA ARG A 249 12.53 -9.93 6.52
C ARG A 249 12.02 -10.60 5.26
N GLU A 250 10.83 -11.20 5.28
CA GLU A 250 10.25 -11.85 4.10
C GLU A 250 9.90 -10.84 3.00
N LEU A 251 9.41 -9.64 3.35
CA LEU A 251 9.17 -8.56 2.38
C LEU A 251 10.46 -8.06 1.75
N ALA A 252 11.51 -7.81 2.56
CA ALA A 252 12.81 -7.40 2.08
C ALA A 252 13.44 -8.46 1.16
N ARG A 253 13.36 -9.74 1.56
CA ARG A 253 13.80 -10.87 0.74
C ARG A 253 13.07 -10.93 -0.58
N PHE A 254 11.74 -10.79 -0.58
CA PHE A 254 10.95 -10.74 -1.79
C PHE A 254 11.43 -9.66 -2.76
N HIS A 255 11.58 -8.42 -2.27
CA HIS A 255 12.01 -7.32 -3.13
C HIS A 255 13.45 -7.49 -3.63
N ALA A 256 14.34 -8.07 -2.84
CA ALA A 256 15.71 -8.41 -3.27
C ALA A 256 15.71 -9.48 -4.36
N GLU A 257 14.98 -10.58 -4.17
CA GLU A 257 14.87 -11.66 -5.15
C GLU A 257 14.15 -11.23 -6.42
N HIS A 258 13.12 -10.40 -6.31
CA HIS A 258 12.42 -9.83 -7.45
C HIS A 258 13.35 -8.91 -8.26
N ALA A 259 14.07 -8.00 -7.61
CA ALA A 259 15.06 -7.15 -8.29
C ALA A 259 16.16 -7.98 -8.98
N ARG A 260 16.58 -9.07 -8.34
CA ARG A 260 17.54 -10.02 -8.90
C ARG A 260 16.98 -10.76 -10.11
N ALA A 261 15.76 -11.27 -10.03
CA ALA A 261 15.07 -11.93 -11.13
C ALA A 261 14.94 -11.02 -12.35
N LEU A 262 14.57 -9.75 -12.16
CA LEU A 262 14.49 -8.77 -13.23
C LEU A 262 15.87 -8.45 -13.83
N ALA A 263 16.91 -8.34 -13.01
CA ALA A 263 18.27 -8.06 -13.48
C ALA A 263 18.84 -9.23 -14.31
N GLU A 264 18.62 -10.46 -13.84
CA GLU A 264 19.05 -11.71 -14.49
C GLU A 264 18.10 -12.14 -15.64
N ALA A 265 16.96 -11.46 -15.81
CA ALA A 265 15.88 -11.82 -16.75
C ALA A 265 15.43 -13.28 -16.56
N ASP A 266 15.14 -13.65 -15.30
CA ASP A 266 14.75 -15.00 -14.84
C ASP A 266 13.27 -15.01 -14.39
N PRO A 267 12.30 -15.33 -15.29
CA PRO A 267 10.88 -15.37 -14.96
C PRO A 267 10.51 -16.42 -13.92
N GLU A 268 11.25 -17.52 -13.88
CA GLU A 268 11.01 -18.58 -12.89
C GLU A 268 11.29 -18.07 -11.48
N ARG A 269 12.41 -17.36 -11.29
CA ARG A 269 12.72 -16.74 -10.00
C ARG A 269 11.72 -15.65 -9.63
N GLU A 270 11.28 -14.85 -10.60
CA GLU A 270 10.26 -13.83 -10.38
C GLU A 270 8.97 -14.46 -9.82
N MET A 271 8.47 -15.51 -10.46
CA MET A 271 7.28 -16.24 -10.03
C MET A 271 7.46 -16.95 -8.68
N ARG A 272 8.61 -17.59 -8.45
CA ARG A 272 8.91 -18.26 -7.17
C ARG A 272 9.02 -17.26 -6.02
N ALA A 273 9.64 -16.10 -6.24
CA ALA A 273 9.71 -15.04 -5.24
C ALA A 273 8.31 -14.55 -4.86
N MET A 274 7.44 -14.34 -5.85
CA MET A 274 6.03 -13.97 -5.60
C MET A 274 5.26 -15.05 -4.83
N ARG A 275 5.43 -16.32 -5.20
CA ARG A 275 4.81 -17.44 -4.47
C ARG A 275 5.29 -17.47 -3.02
N ALA A 276 6.59 -17.33 -2.80
CA ALA A 276 7.19 -17.37 -1.46
C ALA A 276 6.63 -16.26 -0.56
N VAL A 277 6.62 -15.01 -1.03
CA VAL A 277 6.09 -13.88 -0.22
C VAL A 277 4.60 -14.03 0.03
N THR A 278 3.85 -14.51 -0.96
CA THR A 278 2.41 -14.73 -0.81
C THR A 278 2.12 -15.77 0.27
N MET A 279 2.79 -16.92 0.24
CA MET A 279 2.63 -17.95 1.27
C MET A 279 3.04 -17.44 2.65
N ALA A 280 4.13 -16.67 2.73
CA ALA A 280 4.61 -16.07 3.97
C ALA A 280 3.58 -15.08 4.54
N LEU A 281 2.97 -14.23 3.70
CA LEU A 281 1.92 -13.31 4.12
C LEU A 281 0.67 -14.03 4.61
N LEU A 282 0.26 -15.13 3.96
CA LEU A 282 -0.87 -15.93 4.42
C LEU A 282 -0.60 -16.59 5.78
N GLU A 283 0.61 -17.12 5.98
CA GLU A 283 1.02 -17.71 7.26
C GLU A 283 1.04 -16.67 8.39
N MET A 284 1.56 -15.47 8.11
CA MET A 284 1.84 -14.46 9.14
C MET A 284 0.72 -13.43 9.36
N CYS A 285 -0.12 -13.20 8.36
CA CYS A 285 -1.15 -12.15 8.38
C CYS A 285 -2.56 -12.67 8.07
N GLY A 286 -2.72 -13.96 7.78
CA GLY A 286 -4.02 -14.57 7.54
C GLY A 286 -4.90 -14.61 8.80
N PRO A 287 -6.20 -14.94 8.66
CA PRO A 287 -7.14 -15.03 9.77
C PRO A 287 -6.70 -16.00 10.88
N ASP A 288 -5.98 -17.06 10.49
CA ASP A 288 -5.47 -18.11 11.38
C ASP A 288 -4.03 -17.85 11.86
N ALA A 289 -3.48 -16.67 11.57
CA ALA A 289 -2.11 -16.34 11.95
C ALA A 289 -1.93 -16.36 13.49
N ALA A 290 -0.80 -16.90 13.94
CA ALA A 290 -0.53 -17.04 15.36
C ALA A 290 -0.49 -15.66 16.05
N PRO A 291 -1.24 -15.47 17.15
CA PRO A 291 -1.19 -14.23 17.92
C PRO A 291 0.14 -14.16 18.70
N GLY A 292 1.12 -13.43 18.14
CA GLY A 292 2.44 -13.27 18.77
C GLY A 292 3.44 -12.42 17.97
N ARG A 293 2.98 -11.57 17.06
CA ARG A 293 3.85 -10.71 16.23
C ARG A 293 4.24 -9.46 17.01
N ASP A 294 5.49 -9.03 16.89
CA ASP A 294 5.92 -7.71 17.34
C ASP A 294 5.00 -6.64 16.69
N PRO A 295 4.35 -5.76 17.45
CA PRO A 295 3.50 -4.70 16.89
C PRO A 295 4.24 -3.81 15.88
N GLN A 296 5.55 -3.69 16.01
CA GLN A 296 6.41 -2.90 15.12
C GLN A 296 6.71 -3.64 13.80
N ASP A 297 6.62 -4.98 13.79
CA ASP A 297 6.72 -5.83 12.60
C ASP A 297 5.36 -5.91 11.87
N ALA A 298 4.79 -4.75 11.54
CA ALA A 298 3.47 -4.64 10.92
C ALA A 298 3.52 -4.56 9.40
N LEU A 299 2.53 -5.17 8.74
CA LEU A 299 2.30 -5.06 7.30
C LEU A 299 1.57 -3.77 6.98
N ARG A 300 2.09 -2.91 6.10
CA ARG A 300 1.32 -1.76 5.62
C ARG A 300 0.27 -2.19 4.60
N ALA A 301 -0.91 -1.57 4.61
CA ALA A 301 -1.97 -1.91 3.65
C ALA A 301 -1.54 -1.64 2.20
N GLU A 302 -0.71 -0.61 1.99
CA GLU A 302 -0.10 -0.31 0.70
C GLU A 302 0.82 -1.45 0.21
N GLU A 303 1.66 -2.01 1.08
CA GLU A 303 2.57 -3.12 0.74
C GLU A 303 1.77 -4.37 0.36
N LEU A 304 0.74 -4.72 1.13
CA LEU A 304 -0.17 -5.82 0.80
C LEU A 304 -0.86 -5.58 -0.55
N GLY A 305 -1.32 -4.35 -0.78
CA GLY A 305 -1.93 -3.97 -2.05
C GLY A 305 -0.97 -4.13 -3.23
N GLY A 306 0.28 -3.68 -3.07
CA GLY A 306 1.34 -3.86 -4.05
C GLY A 306 1.60 -5.32 -4.39
N ILE A 307 1.67 -6.22 -3.39
CA ILE A 307 1.85 -7.66 -3.61
C ILE A 307 0.67 -8.27 -4.39
N ILE A 308 -0.57 -7.92 -4.06
CA ILE A 308 -1.74 -8.43 -4.79
C ILE A 308 -1.72 -7.94 -6.25
N VAL A 309 -1.37 -6.68 -6.48
CA VAL A 309 -1.27 -6.11 -7.83
C VAL A 309 -0.15 -6.78 -8.63
N GLU A 310 0.99 -7.07 -7.99
CA GLU A 310 2.11 -7.78 -8.62
C GLU A 310 1.73 -9.22 -8.98
N LEU A 311 1.01 -9.93 -8.11
CA LEU A 311 0.48 -11.26 -8.42
C LEU A 311 -0.46 -11.21 -9.65
N ARG A 312 -1.30 -10.18 -9.75
CA ARG A 312 -2.18 -9.98 -10.92
C ARG A 312 -1.39 -9.63 -12.18
N ARG A 313 -0.32 -8.85 -12.05
CA ARG A 313 0.61 -8.55 -13.16
C ARG A 313 1.23 -9.84 -13.71
N LEU A 314 1.74 -10.70 -12.83
CA LEU A 314 2.34 -11.98 -13.20
C LEU A 314 1.33 -12.90 -13.89
N GLU A 315 0.10 -12.99 -13.37
CA GLU A 315 -0.97 -13.76 -14.01
C GLU A 315 -1.29 -13.21 -15.41
N MET A 316 -1.48 -11.89 -15.55
CA MET A 316 -1.75 -11.26 -16.85
C MET A 316 -0.59 -11.45 -17.84
N ALA A 317 0.64 -11.43 -17.37
CA ALA A 317 1.83 -11.57 -18.20
C ALA A 317 2.05 -13.02 -18.64
N TYR A 318 1.99 -13.97 -17.71
CA TYR A 318 2.52 -15.32 -17.91
C TYR A 318 1.47 -16.41 -18.06
N ALA A 319 0.27 -16.28 -17.48
CA ALA A 319 -0.71 -17.36 -17.47
C ALA A 319 -1.19 -17.76 -18.88
N ALA A 320 -1.21 -16.82 -19.82
CA ALA A 320 -1.56 -17.05 -21.21
C ALA A 320 -0.36 -16.93 -22.17
N HIS A 321 0.87 -16.79 -21.66
CA HIS A 321 2.05 -16.59 -22.50
C HIS A 321 2.49 -17.90 -23.16
N PRO A 322 2.73 -17.93 -24.48
CA PRO A 322 3.10 -19.17 -25.19
C PRO A 322 4.30 -19.90 -24.58
N GLU A 323 5.29 -19.16 -24.12
CA GLU A 323 6.54 -19.72 -23.56
C GLU A 323 6.49 -19.96 -22.05
N TYR A 324 5.64 -19.25 -21.31
CA TYR A 324 5.69 -19.23 -19.84
C TYR A 324 4.44 -19.81 -19.16
N ARG A 325 3.40 -20.18 -19.90
CA ARG A 325 2.14 -20.66 -19.31
C ARG A 325 2.34 -21.93 -18.48
N ASP A 326 3.16 -22.87 -18.96
CA ASP A 326 3.33 -24.17 -18.31
C ASP A 326 4.13 -23.98 -17.02
N LEU A 327 5.19 -23.16 -17.07
CA LEU A 327 5.95 -22.74 -15.90
C LEU A 327 5.09 -22.00 -14.87
N PHE A 328 4.21 -21.11 -15.32
CA PHE A 328 3.26 -20.42 -14.44
C PHE A 328 2.33 -21.42 -13.74
N GLY A 329 1.81 -22.40 -14.50
CA GLY A 329 1.01 -23.50 -13.98
C GLY A 329 1.75 -24.36 -12.95
N ASP A 330 3.03 -24.67 -13.18
CA ASP A 330 3.85 -25.43 -12.24
C ASP A 330 4.11 -24.65 -10.94
N VAL A 331 4.33 -23.34 -11.03
CA VAL A 331 4.62 -22.51 -9.86
C VAL A 331 3.36 -22.21 -9.07
N PHE A 332 2.26 -21.78 -9.68
CA PHE A 332 1.08 -21.33 -8.93
C PHE A 332 -0.05 -22.36 -8.86
N GLY A 333 -0.03 -23.39 -9.70
CA GLY A 333 -1.14 -24.32 -9.85
C GLY A 333 -2.39 -23.64 -10.40
N ALA A 334 -3.55 -24.21 -10.12
CA ALA A 334 -4.85 -23.70 -10.60
C ALA A 334 -5.47 -22.60 -9.71
N ASP A 335 -4.91 -22.30 -8.53
CA ASP A 335 -5.62 -21.51 -7.48
C ASP A 335 -5.02 -20.12 -7.19
N VAL A 336 -4.65 -19.38 -8.23
CA VAL A 336 -4.27 -17.95 -8.10
C VAL A 336 -5.44 -17.13 -7.55
N ALA A 337 -6.67 -17.48 -7.93
CA ALA A 337 -7.90 -16.84 -7.47
C ALA A 337 -8.14 -17.06 -5.96
N GLY A 338 -8.01 -18.28 -5.45
CA GLY A 338 -8.08 -18.58 -4.01
C GLY A 338 -6.96 -17.91 -3.24
N THR A 339 -5.74 -17.94 -3.77
CA THR A 339 -4.59 -17.24 -3.18
C THR A 339 -4.86 -15.74 -3.01
N THR A 340 -5.41 -15.08 -4.02
CA THR A 340 -5.76 -13.64 -3.91
C THR A 340 -6.89 -13.38 -2.94
N ARG A 341 -7.91 -14.24 -2.87
CA ARG A 341 -8.96 -14.13 -1.85
C ARG A 341 -8.39 -14.26 -0.44
N ALA A 342 -7.44 -15.17 -0.24
CA ALA A 342 -6.76 -15.35 1.03
C ALA A 342 -5.91 -14.12 1.38
N LEU A 343 -5.19 -13.53 0.41
CA LEU A 343 -4.44 -12.28 0.62
C LEU A 343 -5.35 -11.09 0.97
N LEU A 344 -6.54 -10.99 0.35
CA LEU A 344 -7.53 -9.97 0.74
C LEU A 344 -7.96 -10.13 2.21
N ALA A 345 -8.00 -11.35 2.72
CA ALA A 345 -8.32 -11.62 4.13
C ALA A 345 -7.19 -11.20 5.10
N CYS A 346 -6.01 -10.80 4.59
CA CYS A 346 -4.91 -10.25 5.39
C CYS A 346 -5.02 -8.74 5.65
N PHE A 347 -5.88 -8.00 4.92
CA PHE A 347 -6.08 -6.55 5.15
C PHE A 347 -6.45 -6.17 6.60
N PRO A 348 -7.26 -6.95 7.35
CA PRO A 348 -7.52 -6.69 8.76
C PRO A 348 -6.28 -6.62 9.64
N ALA A 349 -5.21 -7.34 9.29
CA ALA A 349 -3.94 -7.36 10.04
C ALA A 349 -2.95 -6.26 9.62
N SER A 350 -3.33 -5.42 8.64
CA SER A 350 -2.49 -4.35 8.10
C SER A 350 -2.70 -3.00 8.79
N THR A 351 -1.68 -2.15 8.75
CA THR A 351 -1.69 -0.78 9.28
C THR A 351 -1.69 0.26 8.16
N GLY A 352 -2.18 1.47 8.46
CA GLY A 352 -2.14 2.62 7.55
C GLY A 352 -3.10 2.52 6.36
N GLY A 353 -4.13 3.37 6.30
CA GLY A 353 -4.95 3.54 5.08
C GLY A 353 -5.73 2.29 4.61
N ARG A 354 -5.93 1.28 5.48
CA ARG A 354 -6.54 -0.02 5.13
C ARG A 354 -7.73 0.07 4.18
N ARG A 355 -8.77 0.84 4.55
CA ARG A 355 -10.02 0.92 3.76
C ARG A 355 -9.79 1.43 2.35
N ARG A 356 -8.86 2.38 2.18
CA ARG A 356 -8.48 2.94 0.88
C ARG A 356 -7.80 1.87 0.02
N HIS A 357 -6.69 1.30 0.49
CA HIS A 357 -5.91 0.34 -0.30
C HIS A 357 -6.69 -0.95 -0.60
N GLU A 358 -7.45 -1.46 0.38
CA GLU A 358 -8.35 -2.60 0.15
C GLU A 358 -9.40 -2.27 -0.93
N GLY A 359 -10.01 -1.09 -0.85
CA GLY A 359 -10.98 -0.63 -1.84
C GLY A 359 -10.39 -0.49 -3.25
N ASN A 360 -9.16 0.01 -3.36
CA ASN A 360 -8.46 0.16 -4.63
C ASN A 360 -8.12 -1.20 -5.25
N VAL A 361 -7.57 -2.13 -4.47
CA VAL A 361 -7.29 -3.49 -4.96
C VAL A 361 -8.58 -4.20 -5.38
N ARG A 362 -9.66 -4.09 -4.60
CA ARG A 362 -10.95 -4.69 -4.98
C ARG A 362 -11.51 -4.07 -6.27
N ALA A 363 -11.31 -2.78 -6.50
CA ALA A 363 -11.65 -2.12 -7.76
C ALA A 363 -10.84 -2.68 -8.93
N LEU A 364 -9.53 -2.90 -8.75
CA LEU A 364 -8.68 -3.52 -9.76
C LEU A 364 -9.17 -4.92 -10.12
N LEU A 365 -9.45 -5.75 -9.10
CA LEU A 365 -9.91 -7.14 -9.31
C LEU A 365 -11.28 -7.20 -9.99
N ARG A 366 -12.19 -6.26 -9.70
CA ARG A 366 -13.46 -6.15 -10.43
C ARG A 366 -13.25 -5.75 -11.88
N LEU A 367 -12.37 -4.77 -12.13
CA LEU A 367 -12.05 -4.36 -13.50
C LEU A 367 -11.42 -5.51 -14.29
N ASP A 368 -10.48 -6.23 -13.68
CA ASP A 368 -9.84 -7.41 -14.26
C ASP A 368 -10.87 -8.51 -14.60
N ASP A 369 -11.66 -8.96 -13.63
CA ASP A 369 -12.73 -9.95 -13.84
C ASP A 369 -13.70 -9.55 -14.97
N ARG A 370 -14.11 -8.27 -15.03
CA ARG A 370 -14.95 -7.77 -16.12
C ARG A 370 -14.25 -7.83 -17.47
N THR A 371 -12.98 -7.43 -17.55
CA THR A 371 -12.24 -7.47 -18.82
C THR A 371 -11.96 -8.89 -19.31
N ARG A 372 -11.77 -9.87 -18.41
CA ARG A 372 -11.66 -11.28 -18.79
C ARG A 372 -12.97 -11.80 -19.39
N ARG A 373 -14.10 -11.50 -18.74
CA ARG A 373 -15.43 -11.86 -19.29
C ARG A 373 -15.64 -11.29 -20.68
N PHE A 374 -15.21 -10.04 -20.95
CA PHE A 374 -15.29 -9.47 -22.30
C PHE A 374 -14.38 -10.18 -23.31
N ALA A 375 -13.20 -10.65 -22.90
CA ALA A 375 -12.30 -11.40 -23.77
C ALA A 375 -12.82 -12.82 -24.08
N GLU A 376 -13.55 -13.43 -23.15
CA GLU A 376 -14.20 -14.74 -23.32
C GLU A 376 -15.46 -14.66 -24.21
N MET A 377 -16.07 -13.48 -24.31
CA MET A 377 -17.17 -13.22 -25.24
C MET A 377 -16.63 -13.10 -26.68
N ALA A 378 -16.58 -14.25 -27.37
CA ALA A 378 -16.20 -14.37 -28.77
C ALA A 378 -17.00 -13.44 -29.71
N ASP A 379 -16.53 -13.26 -30.94
CA ASP A 379 -17.22 -12.44 -31.95
C ASP A 379 -18.65 -12.94 -32.27
N ASP A 380 -18.90 -14.23 -32.08
CA ASP A 380 -20.21 -14.89 -32.28
C ASP A 380 -21.15 -14.83 -31.05
N THR A 381 -20.76 -14.14 -29.98
CA THR A 381 -21.60 -13.98 -28.78
C THR A 381 -22.81 -13.11 -29.10
N GLU A 382 -23.99 -13.48 -28.57
CA GLU A 382 -25.21 -12.67 -28.71
C GLU A 382 -24.95 -11.20 -28.35
N PRO A 383 -25.24 -10.23 -29.24
CA PRO A 383 -24.98 -8.82 -29.01
C PRO A 383 -25.58 -8.29 -27.70
N ALA A 384 -26.75 -8.81 -27.31
CA ALA A 384 -27.42 -8.48 -26.05
C ALA A 384 -26.59 -8.85 -24.82
N ALA A 385 -25.83 -9.94 -24.84
CA ALA A 385 -24.99 -10.36 -23.72
C ALA A 385 -23.79 -9.42 -23.51
N VAL A 386 -23.19 -8.92 -24.60
CA VAL A 386 -22.09 -7.95 -24.57
C VAL A 386 -22.59 -6.59 -24.06
N ILE A 387 -23.73 -6.12 -24.56
CA ILE A 387 -24.38 -4.87 -24.13
C ILE A 387 -24.72 -4.95 -22.64
N ALA A 388 -25.41 -6.00 -22.21
CA ALA A 388 -25.78 -6.20 -20.81
C ALA A 388 -24.54 -6.29 -19.91
N ALA A 389 -23.46 -6.95 -20.33
CA ALA A 389 -22.25 -7.07 -19.51
C ALA A 389 -21.53 -5.74 -19.29
N VAL A 390 -21.56 -4.83 -20.27
CA VAL A 390 -21.02 -3.46 -20.16
C VAL A 390 -21.93 -2.56 -19.33
N GLU A 391 -23.25 -2.59 -19.58
CA GLU A 391 -24.23 -1.76 -18.86
C GLU A 391 -24.34 -2.14 -17.38
N ASN A 392 -24.25 -3.42 -17.06
CA ASN A 392 -24.27 -3.93 -15.69
C ASN A 392 -22.99 -3.62 -14.89
N TYR A 393 -22.01 -2.91 -15.47
CA TYR A 393 -20.82 -2.46 -14.74
C TYR A 393 -20.99 -1.04 -14.20
N GLU A 394 -22.00 -0.85 -13.34
CA GLU A 394 -22.40 0.46 -12.78
C GLU A 394 -21.26 1.23 -12.08
N ARG A 395 -20.26 0.54 -11.53
CA ARG A 395 -19.13 1.15 -10.79
C ARG A 395 -17.90 1.44 -11.64
N ALA A 396 -17.96 1.27 -12.96
CA ALA A 396 -16.78 1.34 -13.83
C ALA A 396 -15.97 2.64 -13.65
N SER A 397 -16.60 3.80 -13.59
CA SER A 397 -15.89 5.09 -13.44
C SER A 397 -15.12 5.18 -12.13
N VAL A 398 -15.76 4.83 -11.01
CA VAL A 398 -15.12 4.84 -9.68
C VAL A 398 -13.99 3.81 -9.63
N ASP A 399 -14.20 2.63 -10.20
CA ASP A 399 -13.17 1.59 -10.22
C ASP A 399 -11.96 1.99 -11.09
N ILE A 400 -12.18 2.66 -12.23
CA ILE A 400 -11.09 3.21 -13.07
C ILE A 400 -10.33 4.34 -12.37
N LEU A 401 -11.00 5.14 -11.53
CA LEU A 401 -10.36 6.19 -10.73
C LEU A 401 -9.53 5.60 -9.58
N ARG A 402 -10.09 4.63 -8.85
CA ARG A 402 -9.41 3.92 -7.74
C ARG A 402 -8.17 3.17 -8.18
N THR A 403 -8.14 2.74 -9.45
CA THR A 403 -7.03 1.96 -10.00
C THR A 403 -5.90 2.81 -10.59
N THR A 404 -5.99 4.15 -10.50
CA THR A 404 -5.00 5.09 -11.06
C THR A 404 -3.57 4.87 -10.60
N GLU A 405 -3.37 4.29 -9.41
CA GLU A 405 -2.04 4.02 -8.85
C GLU A 405 -1.37 2.75 -9.42
N PHE A 406 -2.11 1.86 -10.11
CA PHE A 406 -1.62 0.54 -10.54
C PHE A 406 -0.98 0.50 -11.94
N GLY A 407 -0.51 1.64 -12.45
CA GLY A 407 0.37 1.71 -13.63
C GLY A 407 -0.11 0.91 -14.85
N THR A 408 0.78 0.08 -15.38
CA THR A 408 0.61 -0.69 -16.63
C THR A 408 -0.55 -1.69 -16.57
N VAL A 409 -0.74 -2.36 -15.43
CA VAL A 409 -1.85 -3.30 -15.22
C VAL A 409 -3.18 -2.58 -15.45
N ARG A 410 -3.35 -1.43 -14.80
CA ARG A 410 -4.54 -0.58 -14.98
C ARG A 410 -4.68 -0.12 -16.42
N ASP A 411 -3.61 0.33 -17.07
CA ASP A 411 -3.68 0.85 -18.44
C ASP A 411 -4.20 -0.19 -19.43
N ILE A 412 -3.71 -1.43 -19.34
CA ILE A 412 -4.17 -2.54 -20.17
C ILE A 412 -5.65 -2.86 -19.88
N LEU A 413 -6.03 -2.94 -18.61
CA LEU A 413 -7.41 -3.25 -18.21
C LEU A 413 -8.40 -2.15 -18.65
N VAL A 414 -8.02 -0.88 -18.50
CA VAL A 414 -8.82 0.25 -18.96
C VAL A 414 -8.95 0.23 -20.48
N ALA A 415 -7.87 -0.03 -21.22
CA ALA A 415 -7.93 -0.13 -22.67
C ALA A 415 -8.90 -1.24 -23.11
N ARG A 416 -8.80 -2.44 -22.52
CA ARG A 416 -9.74 -3.56 -22.79
C ARG A 416 -11.19 -3.19 -22.51
N TYR A 417 -11.46 -2.53 -21.37
CA TYR A 417 -12.81 -2.08 -21.04
C TYR A 417 -13.34 -1.04 -22.04
N LEU A 418 -12.51 -0.07 -22.44
CA LEU A 418 -12.91 0.95 -23.42
C LEU A 418 -13.19 0.33 -24.80
N THR A 419 -12.39 -0.65 -25.23
CA THR A 419 -12.66 -1.41 -26.45
C THR A 419 -13.98 -2.19 -26.37
N ALA A 420 -14.24 -2.89 -25.26
CA ALA A 420 -15.50 -3.60 -25.06
C ALA A 420 -16.71 -2.65 -25.04
N LYS A 421 -16.57 -1.49 -24.39
CA LYS A 421 -17.61 -0.45 -24.37
C LYS A 421 -17.87 0.12 -25.76
N ALA A 422 -16.83 0.34 -26.56
CA ALA A 422 -16.98 0.77 -27.96
C ALA A 422 -17.75 -0.26 -28.80
N ARG A 423 -17.41 -1.56 -28.64
CA ARG A 423 -18.11 -2.67 -29.32
C ARG A 423 -19.58 -2.73 -28.91
N ALA A 424 -19.89 -2.64 -27.62
CA ALA A 424 -21.28 -2.64 -27.14
C ALA A 424 -22.10 -1.47 -27.72
N LEU A 425 -21.51 -0.27 -27.81
CA LEU A 425 -22.17 0.89 -28.40
C LEU A 425 -22.40 0.72 -29.91
N ALA A 426 -21.44 0.17 -30.65
CA ALA A 426 -21.59 -0.11 -32.08
C ALA A 426 -22.69 -1.14 -32.35
N LEU A 427 -22.78 -2.19 -31.53
CA LEU A 427 -23.83 -3.21 -31.63
C LEU A 427 -25.22 -2.65 -31.30
N GLY A 428 -25.32 -1.77 -30.30
CA GLY A 428 -26.57 -1.15 -29.88
C GLY A 428 -27.16 -0.13 -30.86
N GLN A 429 -26.39 0.35 -31.84
CA GLN A 429 -26.86 1.26 -32.89
C GLN A 429 -27.65 0.55 -34.02
N GLY A 430 -27.60 -0.79 -34.06
CA GLY A 430 -28.28 -1.59 -35.10
C GLY A 430 -29.66 -2.13 -34.73
N ASP A 431 -30.17 -1.84 -33.53
CA ASP A 431 -31.42 -2.41 -33.00
C ASP A 431 -32.58 -1.39 -33.02
N PRO A 432 -33.55 -1.51 -33.95
CA PRO A 432 -34.65 -0.55 -34.11
C PRO A 432 -35.75 -0.65 -33.04
N GLU A 433 -35.75 -1.68 -32.17
CA GLU A 433 -36.79 -1.89 -31.15
C GLU A 433 -36.39 -1.39 -29.74
N ARG A 434 -35.23 -0.75 -29.60
CA ARG A 434 -34.76 -0.30 -28.28
C ARG A 434 -35.65 0.83 -27.73
N PRO A 435 -36.33 0.65 -26.58
CA PRO A 435 -37.14 1.72 -26.00
C PRO A 435 -36.24 2.90 -25.62
N ALA A 436 -36.68 4.12 -25.97
CA ALA A 436 -35.99 5.39 -25.75
C ALA A 436 -35.68 5.73 -24.27
N SER A 437 -35.98 4.82 -23.33
CA SER A 437 -35.62 4.93 -21.91
C SER A 437 -34.23 4.35 -21.58
N ALA A 438 -33.55 3.70 -22.53
CA ALA A 438 -32.14 3.28 -22.38
C ALA A 438 -31.14 4.38 -22.78
N ASP A 439 -31.64 5.58 -23.04
CA ASP A 439 -30.98 6.69 -23.74
C ASP A 439 -30.44 7.78 -22.78
N ASP A 440 -30.28 7.44 -21.49
CA ASP A 440 -29.98 8.36 -20.38
C ASP A 440 -28.50 8.82 -20.26
N SER A 441 -27.65 8.51 -21.25
CA SER A 441 -26.25 8.95 -21.27
C SER A 441 -26.11 10.29 -22.00
N LEU A 442 -25.88 11.39 -21.24
CA LEU A 442 -25.67 12.75 -21.78
C LEU A 442 -24.45 12.85 -22.70
N VAL A 443 -23.41 12.05 -22.45
CA VAL A 443 -22.33 11.82 -23.41
C VAL A 443 -22.64 10.50 -24.09
N ARG A 444 -22.88 10.52 -25.40
CA ARG A 444 -22.79 9.33 -26.24
C ARG A 444 -21.35 9.29 -26.75
N PRO A 445 -20.39 8.71 -26.00
CA PRO A 445 -19.03 8.65 -26.50
C PRO A 445 -19.08 7.86 -27.79
N LYS A 446 -18.71 8.50 -28.89
CA LYS A 446 -18.66 7.83 -30.17
C LYS A 446 -17.71 6.64 -30.05
N PRO A 447 -18.05 5.45 -30.57
CA PRO A 447 -17.19 4.27 -30.51
C PRO A 447 -15.74 4.59 -30.90
N GLU A 448 -15.54 5.43 -31.91
CA GLU A 448 -14.23 5.87 -32.41
C GLU A 448 -13.41 6.62 -31.34
N GLY A 449 -14.06 7.48 -30.53
CA GLY A 449 -13.41 8.22 -29.45
C GLY A 449 -12.94 7.32 -28.32
N LEU A 450 -13.70 6.25 -28.02
CA LEU A 450 -13.33 5.24 -27.04
C LEU A 450 -12.17 4.37 -27.54
N ILE A 451 -12.19 3.98 -28.83
CA ILE A 451 -11.09 3.26 -29.47
C ILE A 451 -9.81 4.11 -29.46
N ALA A 452 -9.88 5.38 -29.83
CA ALA A 452 -8.75 6.29 -29.76
C ALA A 452 -8.20 6.42 -28.32
N ALA A 453 -9.06 6.43 -27.31
CA ALA A 453 -8.65 6.43 -25.91
C ALA A 453 -7.97 5.11 -25.49
N ALA A 454 -8.53 3.96 -25.89
CA ALA A 454 -7.94 2.65 -25.63
C ALA A 454 -6.52 2.54 -26.23
N ILE A 455 -6.33 3.01 -27.47
CA ILE A 455 -5.02 3.08 -28.13
C ILE A 455 -4.03 3.91 -27.30
N ARG A 456 -4.45 5.08 -26.78
CA ARG A 456 -3.56 5.91 -25.92
C ARG A 456 -3.14 5.19 -24.64
N TYR A 457 -4.01 4.38 -24.04
CA TYR A 457 -3.64 3.57 -22.88
C TYR A 457 -2.66 2.45 -23.23
N TYR A 458 -2.88 1.75 -24.33
CA TYR A 458 -1.94 0.75 -24.83
C TYR A 458 -0.57 1.37 -25.17
N ASP A 459 -0.55 2.52 -25.84
CA ASP A 459 0.69 3.23 -26.16
C ASP A 459 1.42 3.69 -24.90
N HIS A 460 0.69 4.15 -23.90
CA HIS A 460 1.27 4.52 -22.63
C HIS A 460 1.90 3.30 -21.95
N ALA A 461 1.15 2.19 -21.82
CA ALA A 461 1.66 0.92 -21.29
C ALA A 461 2.88 0.42 -22.07
N ALA A 462 2.87 0.55 -23.40
CA ALA A 462 3.99 0.17 -24.25
C ALA A 462 5.20 1.11 -24.14
N LYS A 463 5.02 2.36 -23.71
CA LYS A 463 6.10 3.38 -23.66
C LYS A 463 6.81 3.43 -22.31
N VAL A 464 6.06 3.51 -21.22
CA VAL A 464 6.63 3.87 -19.89
C VAL A 464 7.03 2.67 -19.02
N THR A 465 6.64 1.47 -19.42
CA THR A 465 6.86 0.24 -18.64
C THR A 465 8.28 -0.30 -18.83
N SER A 466 8.80 -0.99 -17.83
CA SER A 466 10.05 -1.77 -17.92
C SER A 466 10.04 -2.70 -19.15
N THR A 467 11.22 -3.01 -19.68
CA THR A 467 11.39 -4.04 -20.72
C THR A 467 11.64 -5.43 -20.14
N ARG A 468 11.66 -5.59 -18.82
CA ARG A 468 12.07 -6.81 -18.11
C ARG A 468 10.91 -7.46 -17.37
N GLY A 469 11.03 -8.76 -17.12
CA GLY A 469 10.06 -9.54 -16.34
C GLY A 469 8.64 -9.48 -16.90
N ALA A 470 7.67 -9.57 -16.00
CA ALA A 470 6.24 -9.50 -16.34
C ALA A 470 5.88 -8.19 -17.05
N ASP A 471 6.47 -7.08 -16.61
CA ASP A 471 6.28 -5.75 -17.19
C ASP A 471 6.72 -5.69 -18.66
N GLY A 472 7.86 -6.30 -19.00
CA GLY A 472 8.34 -6.40 -20.38
C GLY A 472 7.41 -7.21 -21.29
N VAL A 473 6.84 -8.29 -20.77
CA VAL A 473 5.83 -9.08 -21.49
C VAL A 473 4.55 -8.27 -21.71
N LEU A 474 4.03 -7.61 -20.67
CA LEU A 474 2.85 -6.76 -20.78
C LEU A 474 3.08 -5.55 -21.70
N ARG A 475 4.28 -4.98 -21.71
CA ARG A 475 4.69 -3.93 -22.64
C ARG A 475 4.57 -4.40 -24.09
N ALA A 476 5.09 -5.60 -24.39
CA ALA A 476 5.01 -6.17 -25.73
C ALA A 476 3.57 -6.51 -26.14
N GLN A 477 2.77 -7.07 -25.21
CA GLN A 477 1.35 -7.34 -25.43
C GLN A 477 0.55 -6.05 -25.69
N ALA A 478 0.79 -5.00 -24.90
CA ALA A 478 0.14 -3.70 -25.09
C ALA A 478 0.50 -3.07 -26.44
N ALA A 479 1.77 -3.16 -26.86
CA ALA A 479 2.21 -2.67 -28.17
C ALA A 479 1.48 -3.39 -29.33
N ARG A 480 1.36 -4.73 -29.25
CA ARG A 480 0.62 -5.54 -30.24
C ARG A 480 -0.87 -5.19 -30.23
N ALA A 481 -1.52 -5.22 -29.07
CA ALA A 481 -2.94 -4.90 -28.94
C ALA A 481 -3.27 -3.48 -29.45
N GLY A 482 -2.38 -2.51 -29.22
CA GLY A 482 -2.53 -1.16 -29.76
C GLY A 482 -2.35 -1.11 -31.28
N ALA A 483 -1.47 -1.92 -31.87
CA ALA A 483 -1.31 -2.03 -33.33
C ALA A 483 -2.53 -2.70 -33.97
N ASP A 484 -2.94 -3.87 -33.46
CA ASP A 484 -4.10 -4.62 -33.93
C ASP A 484 -5.38 -3.75 -33.89
N LEU A 485 -5.54 -2.94 -32.84
CA LEU A 485 -6.69 -2.06 -32.70
C LEU A 485 -6.71 -0.93 -33.72
N ARG A 486 -5.54 -0.44 -34.18
CA ARG A 486 -5.45 0.56 -35.26
C ARG A 486 -5.74 -0.05 -36.63
N GLU A 487 -5.28 -1.28 -36.86
CA GLU A 487 -5.50 -1.98 -38.13
C GLU A 487 -6.97 -2.33 -38.33
N THR A 488 -7.65 -2.75 -37.27
CA THR A 488 -9.08 -3.09 -37.28
C THR A 488 -10.01 -1.87 -37.28
N ASN A 489 -9.52 -0.70 -36.87
CA ASN A 489 -10.32 0.55 -36.78
C ASN A 489 -9.49 1.74 -37.29
N PRO A 490 -9.35 1.93 -38.62
CA PRO A 490 -8.66 3.09 -39.16
C PRO A 490 -9.42 4.37 -38.77
N LEU A 491 -8.82 5.16 -37.87
CA LEU A 491 -9.42 6.37 -37.33
C LEU A 491 -9.72 7.36 -38.48
N GLY A 492 -11.01 7.56 -38.78
CA GLY A 492 -11.47 8.67 -39.61
C GLY A 492 -11.27 9.98 -38.88
N THR A 493 -10.55 10.90 -39.52
CA THR A 493 -10.28 12.25 -39.04
C THR A 493 -11.58 13.06 -38.94
N ASP A 494 -11.63 13.91 -37.90
CA ASP A 494 -12.60 14.97 -37.60
C ASP A 494 -13.86 14.60 -36.80
N SER A 495 -13.93 15.15 -35.59
CA SER A 495 -15.20 15.37 -34.90
C SER A 495 -15.17 16.70 -34.16
N HIS A 496 -15.87 17.69 -34.71
CA HIS A 496 -16.33 18.86 -33.99
C HIS A 496 -17.49 18.49 -33.04
N GLU A 497 -17.45 19.05 -31.85
CA GLU A 497 -18.46 18.95 -30.79
C GLU A 497 -19.62 19.93 -31.04
N THR A 498 -20.85 19.55 -30.70
CA THR A 498 -21.91 20.51 -30.34
C THR A 498 -22.94 19.84 -29.44
N GLU A 499 -23.29 20.56 -28.37
CA GLU A 499 -24.20 20.21 -27.28
C GLU A 499 -25.66 20.57 -27.59
N GLU A 500 -26.62 19.87 -26.99
CA GLU A 500 -27.58 20.39 -25.97
C GLU A 500 -28.75 19.41 -25.77
N ALA A 501 -29.13 19.12 -24.52
CA ALA A 501 -30.54 19.07 -24.06
C ALA A 501 -30.68 18.79 -22.55
N ALA A 502 -31.62 19.51 -21.93
CA ALA A 502 -32.09 19.48 -20.55
C ALA A 502 -32.75 18.14 -20.14
N GLU A 503 -32.89 17.71 -18.89
CA GLU A 503 -32.54 18.28 -17.59
C GLU A 503 -33.47 17.66 -16.50
N GLY A 504 -33.10 16.58 -15.78
CA GLY A 504 -33.66 16.17 -14.47
C GLY A 504 -32.57 16.13 -13.38
N GLU A 505 -32.78 16.74 -12.20
CA GLU A 505 -31.72 17.25 -11.30
C GLU A 505 -30.85 16.18 -10.59
N PHE A 506 -31.40 15.00 -10.28
CA PHE A 506 -30.67 13.97 -9.52
C PHE A 506 -29.78 13.09 -10.42
N ASP A 507 -30.31 12.67 -11.57
CA ASP A 507 -29.54 11.92 -12.56
C ASP A 507 -28.42 12.77 -13.17
N ARG A 508 -28.56 14.10 -13.21
CA ARG A 508 -27.49 15.03 -13.65
C ARG A 508 -26.21 14.89 -12.84
N ILE A 509 -26.33 14.67 -11.53
CA ILE A 509 -25.18 14.64 -10.62
C ILE A 509 -24.37 13.36 -10.83
N VAL A 510 -25.04 12.22 -10.99
CA VAL A 510 -24.41 10.94 -11.32
C VAL A 510 -23.76 10.99 -12.71
N ARG A 511 -24.42 11.64 -13.66
CA ARG A 511 -23.92 11.91 -15.02
C ARG A 511 -22.65 12.76 -14.99
N ALA A 512 -22.66 13.90 -14.31
CA ALA A 512 -21.50 14.79 -14.19
C ALA A 512 -20.28 14.12 -13.52
N ILE A 513 -20.50 13.24 -12.52
CA ILE A 513 -19.42 12.51 -11.86
C ILE A 513 -18.77 11.48 -12.80
N ASN A 514 -19.56 10.71 -13.55
CA ASN A 514 -19.02 9.74 -14.50
C ASN A 514 -18.23 10.43 -15.62
N ASP A 515 -18.73 11.55 -16.13
CA ASP A 515 -18.08 12.33 -17.19
C ASP A 515 -16.79 13.00 -16.69
N LEU A 516 -16.84 13.62 -15.51
CA LEU A 516 -15.67 14.22 -14.90
C LEU A 516 -14.60 13.15 -14.63
N VAL A 517 -14.98 11.97 -14.15
CA VAL A 517 -14.04 10.88 -13.89
C VAL A 517 -13.44 10.33 -15.19
N LEU A 518 -14.22 10.12 -16.25
CA LEU A 518 -13.70 9.70 -17.57
C LEU A 518 -12.79 10.75 -18.22
N ILE A 519 -13.12 12.04 -18.11
CA ILE A 519 -12.29 13.16 -18.58
C ILE A 519 -10.99 13.27 -17.76
N THR A 520 -11.09 13.13 -16.43
CA THR A 520 -9.95 13.14 -15.49
C THR A 520 -9.01 11.97 -15.76
N VAL A 521 -9.58 10.80 -16.05
CA VAL A 521 -8.88 9.56 -16.37
C VAL A 521 -8.17 9.65 -17.73
N SER A 522 -8.83 10.19 -18.75
CA SER A 522 -8.29 10.33 -20.11
C SER A 522 -7.20 11.40 -20.24
N ARG A 523 -7.13 12.38 -19.33
CA ARG A 523 -6.10 13.44 -19.28
C ARG A 523 -5.11 13.22 -18.12
N ARG A 524 -4.45 12.06 -18.13
CA ARG A 524 -3.56 11.46 -17.10
C ARG A 524 -2.52 12.39 -16.42
N ASN A 525 -2.11 13.49 -17.04
CA ASN A 525 -0.99 14.33 -16.58
C ASN A 525 -1.40 15.52 -15.69
N ARG A 526 -2.69 15.70 -15.37
CA ARG A 526 -3.14 16.90 -14.66
C ARG A 526 -3.29 16.78 -13.14
N PHE A 527 -3.41 15.58 -12.59
CA PHE A 527 -3.76 15.40 -11.18
C PHE A 527 -2.67 14.68 -10.38
N THR A 528 -2.37 15.24 -9.22
CA THR A 528 -1.59 14.67 -8.13
C THR A 528 -2.37 13.57 -7.42
N ASP A 529 -1.68 12.68 -6.70
CA ASP A 529 -2.34 11.60 -5.96
C ASP A 529 -3.26 12.16 -4.85
N SER A 530 -2.97 13.35 -4.32
CA SER A 530 -3.85 14.09 -3.39
C SER A 530 -5.13 14.62 -4.04
N GLU A 531 -5.06 15.09 -5.29
CA GLU A 531 -6.25 15.55 -6.02
C GLU A 531 -7.14 14.37 -6.42
N VAL A 532 -6.54 13.24 -6.83
CA VAL A 532 -7.29 11.99 -7.05
C VAL A 532 -7.95 11.52 -5.76
N GLN A 533 -7.26 11.60 -4.63
CA GLN A 533 -7.85 11.25 -3.33
C GLN A 533 -9.02 12.17 -2.99
N HIS A 534 -8.87 13.48 -3.17
CA HIS A 534 -9.95 14.44 -2.89
C HIS A 534 -11.18 14.18 -3.76
N LEU A 535 -10.98 13.83 -5.04
CA LEU A 535 -12.06 13.41 -5.92
C LEU A 535 -12.74 12.13 -5.42
N LEU A 536 -11.98 11.13 -4.99
CA LEU A 536 -12.54 9.89 -4.41
C LEU A 536 -13.32 10.17 -3.12
N ASP A 537 -12.81 11.05 -2.25
CA ASP A 537 -13.47 11.42 -0.99
C ASP A 537 -14.81 12.13 -1.22
N MET A 538 -14.97 12.84 -2.34
CA MET A 538 -16.24 13.46 -2.75
C MET A 538 -17.19 12.43 -3.39
N VAL A 539 -16.67 11.55 -4.24
CA VAL A 539 -17.48 10.64 -5.07
C VAL A 539 -17.96 9.39 -4.29
N ASP A 540 -17.15 8.87 -3.38
CA ASP A 540 -17.44 7.64 -2.62
C ASP A 540 -18.73 7.73 -1.78
N PRO A 541 -18.97 8.80 -0.99
CA PRO A 541 -20.20 8.93 -0.21
C PRO A 541 -21.44 9.02 -1.11
N MET A 542 -21.31 9.69 -2.26
CA MET A 542 -22.41 9.86 -3.22
C MET A 542 -22.77 8.52 -3.87
N TYR A 543 -21.79 7.77 -4.35
CA TYR A 543 -22.02 6.43 -4.89
C TYR A 543 -22.58 5.47 -3.84
N TYR A 544 -22.10 5.54 -2.59
CA TYR A 544 -22.63 4.75 -1.49
C TYR A 544 -24.11 5.11 -1.24
N TYR A 545 -24.45 6.40 -1.17
CA TYR A 545 -25.83 6.86 -0.96
C TYR A 545 -26.76 6.45 -2.10
N ILE A 546 -26.33 6.60 -3.37
CA ILE A 546 -27.11 6.23 -4.56
C ILE A 546 -27.35 4.71 -4.61
N THR A 547 -26.33 3.91 -4.29
CA THR A 547 -26.43 2.44 -4.36
C THR A 547 -27.09 1.82 -3.13
N SER A 548 -27.04 2.46 -1.96
CA SER A 548 -27.72 1.99 -0.74
C SER A 548 -29.17 2.48 -0.62
N GLY A 549 -29.52 3.62 -1.21
CA GLY A 549 -30.89 4.13 -1.27
C GLY A 549 -31.81 3.45 -2.29
N ARG A 550 -31.30 2.48 -3.06
CA ARG A 550 -32.06 1.65 -4.02
C ARG A 550 -32.49 0.28 -3.46
N ASN A 551 -32.27 0.01 -2.17
CA ASN A 551 -32.76 -1.20 -1.48
C ASN A 551 -33.93 -0.90 -0.57
#